data_AF-A0A7Y7LBG8-F1
#
_entry.id   AF-A0A7Y7LBG8-F1
#
_cell.length_a   1.000
_cell.length_b   1.000
_cell.length_c   1.000
_cell.angle_alpha   90.00
_cell.angle_beta   90.00
_cell.angle_gamma   90.00
#
_symmetry.space_group_name_H-M   'P 1'
#
loop_
_entity.id
_entity.type
_entity.pdbx_description
1 polymer ?
#
loop_
_entity_poly.entity_id
_entity_poly.type
_entity_poly.pdbx_seq_one_letter_code
_entity_poly.pdbx_strand_id
1 'polypeptide(L)'
;MDNYYSIEEKYLQAVDELSFGETPKGLNILNQIITDEPFFARAHYQLGMIYYYKIQDYQTAGYHFKTCMELEPSFPDNYTHYLDLVVFLGMDKLVSTISAQALTTPGVNKARTFELLGLFYEKQKDWNKSLGYYQEAFMEVTEKDERKDIEDSFKRVRSKMKQKQAYLYFITE
;
A
#
# COMPACT_ATOMS: atom_id res chain seq x y z
N MET A 1 -22.77 -28.13 -21.94
CA MET A 1 -21.45 -27.78 -22.48
C MET A 1 -20.85 -26.85 -21.46
N ASP A 2 -19.98 -27.38 -20.59
CA ASP A 2 -19.31 -26.57 -19.58
C ASP A 2 -18.40 -25.59 -20.33
N ASN A 3 -18.76 -24.31 -20.27
CA ASN A 3 -17.96 -23.25 -20.86
C ASN A 3 -16.78 -23.06 -19.92
N TYR A 4 -15.68 -23.79 -20.16
CA TYR A 4 -14.44 -23.62 -19.42
C TYR A 4 -13.86 -22.25 -19.80
N TYR A 5 -14.24 -21.21 -19.04
CA TYR A 5 -13.58 -19.92 -19.11
C TYR A 5 -12.10 -20.09 -18.80
N SER A 6 -11.26 -19.39 -19.56
CA SER A 6 -9.85 -19.18 -19.22
C SER A 6 -9.71 -18.50 -17.85
N ILE A 7 -8.54 -18.63 -17.23
CA ILE A 7 -8.27 -18.02 -15.93
C ILE A 7 -8.36 -16.49 -16.02
N GLU A 8 -7.94 -15.93 -17.16
CA GLU A 8 -8.06 -14.52 -17.47
C GLU A 8 -9.53 -14.08 -17.55
N GLU A 9 -10.40 -14.85 -18.21
CA GLU A 9 -11.84 -14.54 -18.26
C GLU A 9 -12.49 -14.65 -16.88
N LYS A 10 -12.17 -15.69 -16.10
CA LYS A 10 -12.62 -15.80 -14.70
C LYS A 10 -12.14 -14.61 -13.87
N TYR A 11 -10.89 -14.17 -14.07
CA TYR A 11 -10.33 -13.03 -13.35
C TYR A 11 -11.06 -11.73 -13.72
N LEU A 12 -11.31 -11.50 -15.01
CA LEU A 12 -12.09 -10.35 -15.46
C LEU A 12 -13.50 -10.35 -14.85
N GLN A 13 -14.17 -11.51 -14.83
CA GLN A 13 -15.46 -11.64 -14.17
C GLN A 13 -15.38 -11.30 -12.67
N ALA A 14 -14.33 -11.77 -11.97
CA ALA A 14 -14.14 -11.43 -10.56
C ALA A 14 -13.98 -9.92 -10.35
N VAL A 15 -13.19 -9.26 -11.20
CA VAL A 15 -12.98 -7.80 -11.15
C VAL A 15 -14.28 -7.05 -11.43
N ASP A 16 -15.09 -7.50 -12.39
CA ASP A 16 -16.39 -6.91 -12.69
C ASP A 16 -17.34 -7.00 -11.48
N GLU A 17 -17.46 -8.19 -10.87
CA GLU A 17 -18.27 -8.37 -9.66
C GLU A 17 -17.80 -7.45 -8.51
N LEU A 18 -16.48 -7.31 -8.31
CA LEU A 18 -15.93 -6.37 -7.33
C LEU A 18 -16.28 -4.91 -7.66
N SER A 19 -16.25 -4.53 -8.93
CA SER A 19 -16.60 -3.17 -9.38
C SER A 19 -18.08 -2.84 -9.15
N PHE A 20 -18.97 -3.84 -9.22
CA PHE A 20 -20.38 -3.71 -8.88
C PHE A 20 -20.65 -3.75 -7.36
N GLY A 21 -19.62 -3.92 -6.54
CA GLY A 21 -19.74 -4.02 -5.08
C GLY A 21 -20.11 -5.42 -4.59
N GLU A 22 -20.22 -6.41 -5.48
CA GLU A 22 -20.54 -7.81 -5.19
C GLU A 22 -19.30 -8.56 -4.65
N THR A 23 -18.77 -8.05 -3.54
CA THR A 23 -17.55 -8.57 -2.90
C THR A 23 -17.60 -10.08 -2.63
N PRO A 24 -18.72 -10.67 -2.15
CA PRO A 24 -18.81 -12.12 -1.94
C PRO A 24 -18.63 -12.95 -3.23
N LYS A 25 -19.17 -12.49 -4.36
CA LYS A 25 -19.03 -13.19 -5.65
C LYS A 25 -17.61 -13.09 -6.19
N GLY A 26 -17.05 -11.87 -6.20
CA GLY A 26 -15.67 -11.65 -6.61
C GLY A 26 -14.69 -12.48 -5.78
N LEU A 27 -14.87 -12.50 -4.45
CA LEU A 27 -14.06 -13.33 -3.54
C LEU A 27 -14.18 -14.82 -3.85
N ASN A 28 -15.39 -15.33 -4.11
CA ASN A 28 -15.59 -16.73 -4.48
C ASN A 28 -14.86 -17.09 -5.78
N ILE A 29 -14.96 -16.25 -6.81
CA ILE A 29 -14.30 -16.49 -8.10
C ILE A 29 -12.77 -16.42 -7.93
N LEU A 30 -12.24 -15.45 -7.18
CA LEU A 30 -10.80 -15.35 -6.90
C LEU A 30 -10.27 -16.58 -6.16
N ASN A 31 -11.02 -17.11 -5.19
CA ASN A 31 -10.66 -18.33 -4.49
C ASN A 31 -10.66 -19.56 -5.40
N GLN A 32 -11.59 -19.63 -6.36
CA GLN A 32 -11.55 -20.67 -7.40
C GLN A 32 -10.32 -20.53 -8.29
N ILE A 33 -9.98 -19.30 -8.71
CA ILE A 33 -8.77 -19.04 -9.52
C ILE A 33 -7.52 -19.53 -8.81
N ILE A 34 -7.30 -19.19 -7.53
CA ILE A 34 -6.09 -19.64 -6.81
C ILE A 34 -6.12 -21.11 -6.42
N THR A 35 -7.28 -21.77 -6.47
CA THR A 35 -7.39 -23.23 -6.29
C THR A 35 -6.96 -23.96 -7.57
N ASP A 36 -7.38 -23.45 -8.73
CA ASP A 36 -7.04 -24.00 -10.04
C ASP A 36 -5.60 -23.64 -10.45
N GLU A 37 -5.20 -22.38 -10.26
CA GLU A 37 -3.91 -21.80 -10.62
C GLU A 37 -3.31 -20.97 -9.47
N PRO A 38 -2.61 -21.63 -8.52
CA PRO A 38 -2.04 -20.97 -7.34
C PRO A 38 -0.96 -19.91 -7.65
N PHE A 39 -0.46 -19.86 -8.88
CA PHE A 39 0.61 -18.95 -9.30
C PHE A 39 0.09 -17.70 -10.02
N PHE A 40 -1.22 -17.49 -10.06
CA PHE A 40 -1.80 -16.32 -10.72
C PHE A 40 -1.72 -15.06 -9.83
N ALA A 41 -0.62 -14.31 -9.96
CA ALA A 41 -0.28 -13.17 -9.09
C ALA A 41 -1.40 -12.12 -8.96
N ARG A 42 -2.12 -11.83 -10.04
CA ARG A 42 -3.22 -10.84 -10.04
C ARG A 42 -4.40 -11.23 -9.14
N ALA A 43 -4.70 -12.53 -9.01
CA ALA A 43 -5.73 -12.96 -8.06
C ALA A 43 -5.26 -12.79 -6.62
N HIS A 44 -4.00 -13.08 -6.32
CA HIS A 44 -3.41 -12.79 -5.01
C HIS A 44 -3.47 -11.29 -4.69
N TYR A 45 -3.14 -10.41 -5.64
CA TYR A 45 -3.28 -8.97 -5.45
C TYR A 45 -4.73 -8.56 -5.05
N GLN A 46 -5.73 -9.01 -5.81
CA GLN A 46 -7.14 -8.70 -5.51
C GLN A 46 -7.59 -9.24 -4.15
N LEU A 47 -7.20 -10.48 -3.82
CA LEU A 47 -7.47 -11.06 -2.50
C LEU A 47 -6.83 -10.22 -1.38
N GLY A 48 -5.58 -9.80 -1.56
CA GLY A 48 -4.90 -8.89 -0.64
C GLY A 48 -5.68 -7.60 -0.41
N MET A 49 -6.17 -6.96 -1.48
CA MET A 49 -6.99 -5.76 -1.39
C MET A 49 -8.31 -6.00 -0.64
N ILE A 50 -9.02 -7.09 -0.93
CA ILE A 50 -10.29 -7.43 -0.26
C ILE A 50 -10.05 -7.68 1.22
N TYR A 51 -9.05 -8.49 1.55
CA TYR A 51 -8.72 -8.79 2.95
C TYR A 51 -8.27 -7.55 3.71
N TYR A 52 -7.53 -6.63 3.08
CA TYR A 52 -7.10 -5.41 3.72
C TYR A 52 -8.23 -4.40 3.91
N TYR A 53 -8.94 -4.03 2.84
CA TYR A 53 -9.86 -2.89 2.85
C TYR A 53 -11.30 -3.25 3.21
N LYS A 54 -11.74 -4.50 3.01
CA LYS A 54 -13.14 -4.93 3.22
C LYS A 54 -13.30 -5.82 4.44
N ILE A 55 -12.45 -6.84 4.56
CA ILE A 55 -12.56 -7.84 5.64
C ILE A 55 -11.76 -7.42 6.87
N GLN A 56 -10.68 -6.66 6.67
CA GLN A 56 -9.73 -6.24 7.71
C GLN A 56 -9.01 -7.40 8.40
N ASP A 57 -8.84 -8.53 7.69
CA ASP A 57 -7.91 -9.59 8.08
C ASP A 57 -6.53 -9.28 7.51
N TYR A 58 -5.75 -8.54 8.31
CA TYR A 58 -4.44 -8.05 7.93
C TYR A 58 -3.39 -9.14 7.74
N GLN A 59 -3.54 -10.27 8.44
CA GLN A 59 -2.60 -11.39 8.30
C GLN A 59 -2.80 -12.05 6.93
N THR A 60 -4.05 -12.33 6.57
CA THR A 60 -4.40 -12.92 5.27
C THR A 60 -4.11 -11.94 4.13
N ALA A 61 -4.36 -10.65 4.31
CA ALA A 61 -3.97 -9.62 3.35
C ALA A 61 -2.44 -9.62 3.09
N GLY A 62 -1.65 -9.63 4.16
CA GLY A 62 -0.19 -9.67 4.08
C GLY A 62 0.34 -10.93 3.40
N TYR A 63 -0.30 -12.09 3.62
CA TYR A 63 0.01 -13.32 2.89
C TYR A 63 -0.17 -13.12 1.38
N HIS A 64 -1.35 -12.67 0.96
CA HIS A 64 -1.66 -12.53 -0.45
C HIS A 64 -0.81 -11.46 -1.16
N PHE A 65 -0.58 -10.30 -0.53
CA PHE A 65 0.31 -9.28 -1.08
C PHE A 65 1.75 -9.76 -1.19
N LYS A 66 2.25 -10.50 -0.21
CA LYS A 66 3.58 -11.11 -0.25
C LYS A 66 3.67 -12.12 -1.39
N THR A 67 2.70 -13.01 -1.52
CA THR A 67 2.67 -14.00 -2.61
C THR A 67 2.62 -13.34 -3.97
N CYS A 68 1.81 -12.29 -4.15
CA CYS A 68 1.79 -11.50 -5.38
C CYS A 68 3.19 -10.94 -5.73
N MET A 69 3.88 -10.35 -4.75
CA MET A 69 5.24 -9.83 -4.90
C MET A 69 6.28 -10.90 -5.25
N GLU A 70 6.13 -12.12 -4.72
CA GLU A 70 7.01 -13.27 -5.01
C GLU A 70 6.78 -13.85 -6.40
N LEU A 71 5.52 -13.88 -6.86
CA LEU A 71 5.13 -14.42 -8.16
C LEU A 71 5.41 -13.44 -9.31
N GLU A 72 5.13 -12.17 -9.10
CA GLU A 72 5.33 -11.11 -10.10
C GLU A 72 6.02 -9.89 -9.46
N PRO A 73 7.35 -9.93 -9.27
CA PRO A 73 8.10 -8.82 -8.68
C PRO A 73 8.00 -7.51 -9.46
N SER A 74 7.61 -7.56 -10.73
CA SER A 74 7.40 -6.38 -11.58
C SER A 74 6.00 -5.80 -11.51
N PHE A 75 5.11 -6.29 -10.64
CA PHE A 75 3.73 -5.79 -10.53
C PHE A 75 3.66 -4.52 -9.64
N PRO A 76 3.59 -3.31 -10.22
CA PRO A 76 3.71 -2.07 -9.46
C PRO A 76 2.60 -1.85 -8.42
N ASP A 77 1.35 -2.17 -8.75
CA ASP A 77 0.19 -1.84 -7.92
C ASP A 77 0.22 -2.55 -6.56
N ASN A 78 0.79 -3.76 -6.52
CA ASN A 78 0.92 -4.52 -5.28
C ASN A 78 1.79 -3.82 -4.23
N TYR A 79 2.83 -3.10 -4.66
CA TYR A 79 3.82 -2.52 -3.74
C TYR A 79 3.24 -1.42 -2.85
N THR A 80 2.42 -0.52 -3.40
CA THR A 80 1.86 0.60 -2.61
C THR A 80 0.85 0.11 -1.59
N HIS A 81 0.00 -0.86 -1.96
CA HIS A 81 -0.96 -1.47 -1.05
C HIS A 81 -0.30 -2.34 0.01
N TYR A 82 0.72 -3.12 -0.36
CA TYR A 82 1.46 -3.91 0.62
C TYR A 82 2.25 -3.02 1.58
N LEU A 83 2.90 -1.97 1.06
CA LEU A 83 3.61 -0.98 1.87
C LEU A 83 2.66 -0.28 2.85
N ASP A 84 1.48 0.12 2.40
CA ASP A 84 0.45 0.74 3.24
C ASP A 84 0.07 -0.17 4.41
N LEU A 85 -0.19 -1.45 4.14
CA LEU A 85 -0.47 -2.44 5.19
C LEU A 85 0.68 -2.56 6.21
N VAL A 86 1.93 -2.69 5.76
CA VAL A 86 3.05 -2.86 6.70
C VAL A 86 3.41 -1.59 7.45
N VAL A 87 3.13 -0.41 6.90
CA VAL A 87 3.22 0.89 7.60
C VAL A 87 2.10 1.02 8.62
N PHE A 88 0.88 0.58 8.28
CA PHE A 88 -0.24 0.54 9.21
C PHE A 88 0.06 -0.35 10.42
N LEU A 89 0.60 -1.54 10.18
CA LEU A 89 1.00 -2.51 11.21
C LEU A 89 2.31 -2.16 11.94
N GLY A 90 3.07 -1.17 11.47
CA GLY A 90 4.35 -0.77 12.07
C GLY A 90 5.45 -1.84 11.96
N MET A 91 5.54 -2.54 10.83
CA MET A 91 6.51 -3.61 10.60
C MET A 91 7.81 -3.07 9.97
N ASP A 92 8.73 -2.52 10.77
CA ASP A 92 9.92 -1.78 10.30
C ASP A 92 10.77 -2.49 9.23
N LYS A 93 11.06 -3.78 9.47
CA LYS A 93 11.88 -4.58 8.54
C LYS A 93 11.20 -4.75 7.18
N LEU A 94 9.89 -4.95 7.17
CA LEU A 94 9.13 -5.09 5.93
C LEU A 94 8.98 -3.76 5.21
N VAL A 95 8.74 -2.66 5.94
CA VAL A 95 8.70 -1.31 5.33
C VAL A 95 9.98 -1.03 4.55
N SER A 96 11.14 -1.31 5.14
CA SER A 96 12.44 -1.11 4.48
C SER A 96 12.63 -2.00 3.24
N THR A 97 12.20 -3.26 3.32
CA THR A 97 12.34 -4.23 2.22
C THR A 97 11.42 -3.89 1.04
N ILE A 98 10.12 -3.67 1.33
CA ILE A 98 9.08 -3.43 0.33
C ILE A 98 9.30 -2.09 -0.36
N SER A 99 9.63 -1.03 0.39
CA SER A 99 9.88 0.28 -0.21
C SER A 99 11.12 0.31 -1.11
N ALA A 100 12.19 -0.40 -0.75
CA ALA A 100 13.38 -0.50 -1.58
C ALA A 100 13.07 -1.18 -2.92
N GLN A 101 12.29 -2.27 -2.90
CA GLN A 101 11.84 -2.93 -4.12
C GLN A 101 10.90 -2.04 -4.92
N ALA A 102 9.88 -1.46 -4.27
CA ALA A 102 8.90 -0.56 -4.87
C ALA A 102 9.59 0.54 -5.68
N LEU A 103 10.54 1.27 -5.10
CA LEU A 103 11.23 2.40 -5.75
C LEU A 103 12.10 1.99 -6.95
N THR A 104 12.41 0.70 -7.10
CA THR A 104 13.10 0.15 -8.28
C THR A 104 12.16 -0.45 -9.32
N THR A 105 10.88 -0.63 -9.00
CA THR A 105 9.88 -1.22 -9.90
C THR A 105 9.32 -0.17 -10.87
N PRO A 106 9.42 -0.39 -12.20
CA PRO A 106 8.83 0.50 -13.18
C PRO A 106 7.30 0.62 -13.01
N GLY A 107 6.78 1.85 -13.13
CA GLY A 107 5.34 2.11 -13.04
C GLY A 107 4.78 2.19 -11.62
N VAL A 108 5.59 2.00 -10.57
CA VAL A 108 5.12 2.22 -9.19
C VAL A 108 4.70 3.68 -8.99
N ASN A 109 3.67 3.91 -8.17
CA ASN A 109 3.36 5.25 -7.70
C ASN A 109 4.41 5.68 -6.64
N LYS A 110 5.47 6.35 -7.12
CA LYS A 110 6.58 6.82 -6.29
C LYS A 110 6.14 7.86 -5.27
N ALA A 111 5.28 8.80 -5.66
CA ALA A 111 4.75 9.82 -4.75
C ALA A 111 4.07 9.18 -3.53
N ARG A 112 3.16 8.23 -3.76
CA ARG A 112 2.51 7.46 -2.69
C ARG A 112 3.50 6.62 -1.87
N THR A 113 4.49 6.01 -2.53
CA THR A 113 5.52 5.22 -1.84
C THR A 113 6.31 6.09 -0.85
N PHE A 114 6.74 7.27 -1.27
CA PHE A 114 7.42 8.23 -0.39
C PHE A 114 6.50 8.82 0.67
N GLU A 115 5.22 9.08 0.36
CA GLU A 115 4.24 9.53 1.34
C GLU A 115 4.09 8.50 2.48
N LEU A 116 3.97 7.21 2.16
CA LEU A 116 3.88 6.13 3.14
C LEU A 116 5.15 6.03 4.02
N LEU A 117 6.34 6.24 3.44
CA LEU A 117 7.58 6.34 4.21
C LEU A 117 7.60 7.56 5.13
N GLY A 118 7.11 8.71 4.65
CA GLY A 118 6.94 9.93 5.43
C GLY A 118 6.03 9.69 6.64
N LEU A 119 4.89 9.03 6.42
CA LEU A 119 3.93 8.64 7.46
C LEU A 119 4.53 7.64 8.46
N PHE A 120 5.30 6.68 7.98
CA PHE A 120 5.98 5.70 8.83
C PHE A 120 6.96 6.36 9.80
N TYR A 121 7.84 7.24 9.31
CA TYR A 121 8.76 7.98 10.18
C TYR A 121 8.05 9.03 11.05
N GLU A 122 6.92 9.57 10.58
CA GLU A 122 6.05 10.44 11.39
C GLU A 122 5.52 9.68 12.62
N LYS A 123 5.05 8.43 12.45
CA LYS A 123 4.58 7.57 13.53
C LYS A 123 5.70 7.26 14.54
N GLN A 124 6.93 7.13 14.07
CA GLN A 124 8.13 6.96 14.92
C GLN A 124 8.60 8.25 15.60
N LYS A 125 7.98 9.40 15.30
CA LYS A 125 8.42 10.73 15.76
C LYS A 125 9.81 11.13 15.25
N ASP A 126 10.29 10.49 14.18
CA ASP A 126 11.49 10.91 13.45
C ASP A 126 11.08 11.98 12.43
N TRP A 127 10.93 13.20 12.95
CA TRP A 127 10.44 14.34 12.17
C TRP A 127 11.35 14.69 11.00
N ASN A 128 12.66 14.50 11.14
CA ASN A 128 13.62 14.84 10.09
C ASN A 128 13.47 13.89 8.89
N LYS A 129 13.45 12.58 9.14
CA LYS A 129 13.22 11.62 8.05
C LYS A 129 11.83 11.76 7.45
N SER A 130 10.82 11.98 8.30
CA SER A 130 9.45 12.20 7.84
C SER A 130 9.34 13.38 6.86
N LEU A 131 9.94 14.54 7.20
CA LEU A 131 9.98 15.69 6.30
C LEU A 131 10.75 15.41 5.00
N GLY A 132 11.86 14.67 5.08
CA GLY A 132 12.63 14.27 3.90
C GLY A 132 11.79 13.45 2.93
N TYR A 133 11.08 12.43 3.41
CA TYR A 133 10.24 11.59 2.55
C TYR A 133 9.01 12.32 2.01
N TYR A 134 8.36 13.20 2.79
CA TYR A 134 7.30 14.04 2.24
C TYR A 134 7.81 15.02 1.17
N GLN A 135 9.08 15.42 1.22
CA GLN A 135 9.71 16.20 0.17
C GLN A 135 9.92 15.39 -1.10
N GLU A 136 10.45 14.17 -1.00
CA GLU A 136 10.53 13.27 -2.15
C GLU A 136 9.14 13.01 -2.76
N ALA A 137 8.12 12.79 -1.93
CA ALA A 137 6.74 12.63 -2.39
C ALA A 137 6.24 13.86 -3.18
N PHE A 138 6.52 15.06 -2.67
CA PHE A 138 6.14 16.32 -3.34
C PHE A 138 6.87 16.53 -4.68
N MET A 139 8.10 16.02 -4.83
CA MET A 139 8.83 16.11 -6.09
C MET A 139 8.28 15.16 -7.16
N GLU A 140 7.69 14.03 -6.76
CA GLU A 140 7.14 13.02 -7.67
C GLU A 140 5.66 13.26 -8.02
N VAL A 141 4.90 13.98 -7.18
CA VAL A 141 3.45 14.15 -7.37
C VAL A 141 3.10 15.07 -8.53
N THR A 142 2.25 14.58 -9.44
CA THR A 142 1.73 15.36 -10.57
C THR A 142 0.32 15.88 -10.32
N GLU A 143 -0.48 15.15 -9.54
CA GLU A 143 -1.89 15.46 -9.28
C GLU A 143 -2.07 16.57 -8.23
N LYS A 144 -3.03 17.47 -8.48
CA LYS A 144 -3.24 18.67 -7.65
C LYS A 144 -3.73 18.34 -6.23
N ASP A 145 -4.66 17.40 -6.12
CA ASP A 145 -5.26 17.05 -4.83
C ASP A 145 -4.27 16.26 -3.97
N GLU A 146 -3.56 15.30 -4.55
CA GLU A 146 -2.46 14.58 -3.88
C GLU A 146 -1.36 15.54 -3.41
N ARG A 147 -0.99 16.54 -4.23
CA ARG A 147 -0.03 17.57 -3.82
C ARG A 147 -0.49 18.30 -2.56
N LYS A 148 -1.77 18.66 -2.49
CA LYS A 148 -2.34 19.35 -1.33
C LYS A 148 -2.27 18.48 -0.07
N ASP A 149 -2.56 17.19 -0.19
CA ASP A 149 -2.48 16.24 0.93
C ASP A 149 -1.04 16.11 1.47
N ILE A 150 -0.05 16.08 0.56
CA ILE A 150 1.38 16.08 0.91
C ILE A 150 1.78 17.40 1.60
N GLU A 151 1.32 18.56 1.10
CA GLU A 151 1.55 19.87 1.73
C GLU A 151 0.95 19.95 3.14
N ASP A 152 -0.23 19.37 3.35
CA ASP A 152 -0.86 19.34 4.67
C ASP A 152 -0.10 18.40 5.61
N SER A 153 0.47 17.30 5.11
CA SER A 153 1.40 16.46 5.85
C SER A 153 2.68 17.20 6.28
N PHE A 154 3.25 18.06 5.43
CA PHE A 154 4.35 18.96 5.81
C PHE A 154 3.99 19.89 6.96
N LYS A 155 2.84 20.57 6.86
CA LYS A 155 2.38 21.52 7.90
C LYS A 155 2.19 20.79 9.22
N ARG A 156 1.60 19.58 9.18
CA ARG A 156 1.38 18.72 10.35
C ARG A 156 2.70 18.36 11.03
N VAL A 157 3.70 17.86 10.30
CA VAL A 157 4.99 17.47 10.89
C VAL A 157 5.77 18.68 11.43
N ARG A 158 5.79 19.79 10.70
CA ARG A 158 6.44 21.03 11.17
C ARG A 158 5.82 21.55 12.47
N SER A 159 4.49 21.47 12.58
CA SER A 159 3.78 21.83 13.82
C SER A 159 4.19 20.94 15.00
N LYS A 160 4.19 19.61 14.80
CA LYS A 160 4.63 18.64 15.83
C LYS A 160 6.08 18.88 16.28
N MET A 161 6.98 19.19 15.35
CA MET A 161 8.38 19.48 15.65
C MET A 161 8.55 20.76 16.48
N LYS A 162 7.83 21.84 16.15
CA LYS A 162 7.85 23.10 16.93
C LYS A 162 7.34 22.91 18.35
N GLN A 163 6.24 22.17 18.53
CA GLN A 163 5.69 21.88 19.86
C GLN A 163 6.69 21.11 20.74
N LYS A 164 7.40 20.13 20.17
CA LYS A 164 8.45 19.40 20.89
C LYS A 164 9.59 20.32 21.34
N GLN A 165 10.03 21.24 20.49
CA GLN A 165 11.07 22.22 20.85
C GLN A 165 10.61 23.14 21.97
N ALA A 166 9.40 23.71 21.85
CA ALA A 166 8.83 24.56 22.89
C ALA A 166 8.77 23.84 24.25
N TYR A 167 8.31 22.59 24.27
CA TYR A 167 8.27 21.78 25.50
C TYR A 167 9.65 21.54 26.13
N LEU A 168 10.67 21.29 25.31
CA LEU A 168 12.04 21.09 25.81
C LEU A 168 12.60 22.37 26.47
N TYR A 169 12.34 23.55 25.89
CA TYR A 169 12.76 24.82 26.49
C TYR A 169 12.13 25.04 27.88
N PHE A 170 10.84 24.75 28.05
CA PHE A 170 10.14 24.93 29.34
C PHE A 170 10.59 23.98 30.47
N ILE A 171 11.22 22.84 30.17
CA ILE A 171 11.73 21.92 31.20
C ILE A 171 13.16 22.27 31.62
N THR A 172 13.90 22.96 30.76
CA THR A 172 15.31 23.31 31.01
C THR A 172 15.50 24.66 31.72
N GLU A 173 14.42 25.41 31.96
CA GLU A 173 14.36 26.62 32.80
C GLU A 173 13.84 26.29 34.21
#